data_AF-A0A7S0IAG1-F1
#
_entry.id   AF-A0A7S0IAG1-F1
#
_cell.length_a   1.000
_cell.length_b   1.000
_cell.length_c   1.000
_cell.angle_alpha   90.00
_cell.angle_beta   90.00
_cell.angle_gamma   90.00
#
_symmetry.space_group_name_H-M   'P 1'
#
loop_
_entity.id
_entity.type
_entity.pdbx_description
1 polymer ?
#
loop_
_entity_poly.entity_id
_entity_poly.type
_entity_poly.pdbx_seq_one_letter_code
_entity_poly.pdbx_strand_id
1 'polypeptide(L)'
;GEARRAKKGRLREFLFAAACPRHHLDASTRRGARAHLLRAADRVIVVTGGDEDERAARHVMLPDAYAAPNWPLRLVAESADGRDLAAAGSRGLVLHDFKTGKWRFFGDVSHEREFVATALAWLEGGVIAVCARL
;
A
#
# COMPACT_ATOMS: atom_id res chain seq x y z
N GLY A 1 3.73 31.08 -27.58
CA GLY A 1 4.72 30.12 -27.07
C GLY A 1 4.63 30.12 -25.57
N GLU A 2 4.44 28.94 -24.97
CA GLU A 2 4.62 28.73 -23.52
C GLU A 2 5.17 27.31 -23.34
N ALA A 3 6.47 27.22 -23.05
CA ALA A 3 7.13 25.97 -22.74
C ALA A 3 6.76 25.57 -21.31
N ARG A 4 6.01 24.47 -21.15
CA ARG A 4 5.76 23.86 -19.83
C ARG A 4 7.10 23.46 -19.19
N ARG A 5 7.51 24.21 -18.17
CA ARG A 5 8.71 23.94 -17.36
C ARG A 5 8.56 22.58 -16.67
N ALA A 6 9.37 21.61 -17.07
CA ALA A 6 9.40 20.30 -16.43
C ALA A 6 9.91 20.44 -14.98
N LYS A 7 9.08 20.06 -13.99
CA LYS A 7 9.50 20.00 -12.58
C LYS A 7 10.54 18.88 -12.44
N LYS A 8 11.77 19.23 -12.07
CA LYS A 8 12.89 18.29 -11.86
C LYS A 8 12.60 17.42 -10.63
N GLY A 9 12.29 16.15 -10.84
CA GLY A 9 12.15 15.17 -9.76
C GLY A 9 13.51 14.76 -9.18
N ARG A 10 13.57 14.48 -7.87
CA ARG A 10 14.76 13.91 -7.21
C ARG A 10 14.44 12.49 -6.77
N LEU A 11 15.19 11.51 -7.27
CA LEU A 11 15.12 10.13 -6.80
C LEU A 11 15.73 10.05 -5.39
N ARG A 12 15.02 9.39 -4.47
CA ARG A 12 15.52 9.05 -3.14
C ARG A 12 15.42 7.54 -2.98
N GLU A 13 16.54 6.91 -2.71
CA GLU A 13 16.62 5.49 -2.39
C GLU A 13 16.69 5.34 -0.86
N PHE A 14 15.91 4.41 -0.33
CA PHE A 14 15.91 4.09 1.09
C PHE A 14 16.26 2.62 1.23
N LEU A 15 17.37 2.31 1.92
CA LEU A 15 17.84 0.92 2.07
C LEU A 15 16.85 0.04 2.85
N PHE A 16 16.01 0.65 3.67
CA PHE A 16 15.00 -0.03 4.49
C PHE A 16 13.60 -0.03 3.87
N ALA A 17 13.40 0.64 2.73
CA ALA A 17 12.09 0.83 2.15
C ALA A 17 12.10 0.75 0.63
N ALA A 18 11.34 -0.20 0.08
CA ALA A 18 11.14 -0.30 -1.35
C ALA A 18 9.86 0.46 -1.75
N ALA A 19 9.95 1.31 -2.77
CA ALA A 19 8.75 1.83 -3.43
C ALA A 19 8.10 0.69 -4.22
N CYS A 20 6.78 0.56 -4.18
CA CYS A 20 6.07 -0.40 -5.02
C CYS A 20 6.06 0.12 -6.47
N PRO A 21 6.90 -0.43 -7.37
CA PRO A 21 6.94 0.05 -8.73
C PRO A 21 5.78 -0.63 -9.46
N ARG A 22 4.78 0.16 -9.86
CA ARG A 22 3.72 -0.21 -10.82
C ARG A 22 2.59 -1.12 -10.28
N HIS A 23 1.73 -0.55 -9.43
CA HIS A 23 0.28 -0.86 -9.41
C HIS A 23 -0.52 0.44 -9.27
N HIS A 24 -0.18 1.47 -10.06
CA HIS A 24 -1.06 2.63 -10.25
C HIS A 24 -2.19 2.20 -11.19
N LEU A 25 -3.23 1.58 -10.65
CA LEU A 25 -4.58 1.87 -11.12
C LEU A 25 -5.03 3.04 -10.25
N ASP A 26 -4.99 4.22 -10.88
CA ASP A 26 -5.22 5.53 -10.27
C ASP A 26 -6.49 5.53 -9.43
N ALA A 27 -6.28 5.52 -8.12
CA ALA A 27 -7.30 5.81 -7.15
C ALA A 27 -7.21 7.33 -6.97
N SER A 28 -8.00 8.08 -7.74
CA SER A 28 -8.01 9.55 -7.74
C SER A 28 -8.22 10.05 -6.31
N THR A 29 -7.12 10.43 -5.67
CA THR A 29 -7.16 10.99 -4.33
C THR A 29 -7.94 12.29 -4.38
N ARG A 30 -8.94 12.42 -3.50
CA ARG A 30 -9.70 13.67 -3.38
C ARG A 30 -8.69 14.82 -3.25
N ARG A 31 -8.86 15.84 -4.09
CA ARG A 31 -8.20 17.16 -3.95
C ARG A 31 -6.70 17.17 -4.30
N GLY A 32 -6.25 16.35 -5.27
CA GLY A 32 -4.92 16.50 -5.88
C GLY A 32 -3.73 16.02 -5.02
N ALA A 33 -3.97 15.59 -3.78
CA ALA A 33 -2.93 15.05 -2.92
C ALA A 33 -2.47 13.68 -3.44
N ARG A 34 -1.18 13.50 -3.73
CA ARG A 34 -0.66 12.19 -4.14
C ARG A 34 -0.16 11.44 -2.93
N ALA A 35 -0.64 10.21 -2.74
CA ALA A 35 -0.07 9.28 -1.78
C ALA A 35 0.96 8.36 -2.46
N HIS A 36 2.11 8.19 -1.82
CA HIS A 36 3.14 7.24 -2.20
C HIS A 36 3.28 6.20 -1.08
N LEU A 37 3.25 4.92 -1.45
CA LEU A 37 3.41 3.82 -0.51
C LEU A 37 4.83 3.25 -0.59
N LEU A 38 5.47 3.14 0.56
CA LEU A 38 6.75 2.46 0.71
C LEU A 38 6.57 1.28 1.65
N ARG A 39 7.07 0.12 1.25
CA ARG A 39 7.09 -1.08 2.09
C ARG A 39 8.42 -1.17 2.82
N ALA A 40 8.37 -1.36 4.12
CA ALA A 40 9.52 -1.69 4.96
C ALA A 40 9.33 -3.10 5.55
N ALA A 41 10.21 -3.52 6.47
CA ALA A 41 10.22 -4.90 6.95
C ALA A 41 8.95 -5.28 7.76
N ASP A 42 8.41 -4.35 8.52
CA ASP A 42 7.32 -4.60 9.47
C ASP A 42 6.19 -3.56 9.33
N ARG A 43 6.29 -2.67 8.33
CA ARG A 43 5.40 -1.52 8.20
C ARG A 43 5.25 -1.05 6.76
N VAL A 44 4.15 -0.33 6.54
CA VAL A 44 3.94 0.50 5.34
C VAL A 44 4.14 1.95 5.74
N ILE A 45 4.91 2.70 4.95
CA ILE A 45 5.06 4.14 5.11
C ILE A 45 4.21 4.79 4.01
N VAL A 46 3.16 5.49 4.44
CA VAL A 46 2.29 6.27 3.57
C VAL A 46 2.81 7.70 3.56
N VAL A 47 3.29 8.15 2.41
CA VAL A 47 3.79 9.52 2.21
C VAL A 47 2.75 10.29 1.41
N THR A 48 2.10 11.25 2.05
CA THR A 48 1.14 12.14 1.38
C THR A 48 1.82 13.45 1.01
N GLY A 49 1.57 13.95 -0.20
CA GLY A 49 2.01 15.27 -0.63
C GLY A 49 0.81 16.14 -0.98
N GLY A 50 0.72 17.32 -0.34
CA GLY A 50 -0.19 18.40 -0.72
C GLY A 50 0.43 19.39 -1.72
N ASP A 51 -0.39 20.30 -2.23
CA ASP A 51 0.10 21.51 -2.90
C ASP A 51 0.62 22.46 -1.81
N GLU A 52 1.90 22.81 -1.89
CA GLU A 52 2.70 23.59 -0.93
C GLU A 52 3.32 22.80 0.25
N ASP A 53 4.41 22.08 -0.07
CA ASP A 53 5.51 21.58 0.80
C ASP A 53 5.21 20.79 2.09
N GLU A 54 3.95 20.61 2.48
CA GLU A 54 3.59 19.78 3.63
C GLU A 54 3.52 18.30 3.20
N ARG A 55 4.69 17.66 3.22
CA ARG A 55 4.81 16.21 3.08
C ARG A 55 4.71 15.56 4.44
N ALA A 56 3.64 14.82 4.69
CA ALA A 56 3.50 14.02 5.88
C ALA A 56 3.87 12.56 5.57
N ALA A 57 4.56 11.90 6.49
CA ALA A 57 4.83 10.48 6.43
C ALA A 57 4.17 9.80 7.63
N ARG A 58 3.31 8.82 7.36
CA ARG A 58 2.63 8.01 8.37
C ARG A 58 3.14 6.58 8.31
N HIS A 59 3.54 6.05 9.46
CA HIS A 59 3.98 4.67 9.61
C HIS A 59 2.80 3.81 10.06
N VAL A 60 2.52 2.75 9.31
CA VAL A 60 1.45 1.80 9.57
C VAL A 60 2.10 0.46 9.89
N MET A 61 2.16 0.15 11.18
CA MET A 61 2.74 -1.10 11.69
C MET A 61 1.82 -2.26 11.35
N LEU A 62 2.31 -3.27 10.63
CA LEU A 62 1.52 -4.48 10.41
C LEU A 62 1.41 -5.25 11.73
N PRO A 63 0.28 -5.91 12.02
CA PRO A 63 0.17 -6.78 13.18
C PRO A 63 1.15 -7.95 13.07
N ASP A 64 1.87 -8.25 14.15
CA ASP A 64 2.85 -9.36 14.20
C ASP A 64 2.22 -10.70 13.83
N ALA A 65 0.95 -10.90 14.20
CA ALA A 65 0.14 -12.07 13.87
C ALA A 65 0.04 -12.33 12.35
N TYR A 66 0.20 -11.29 11.52
CA TYR A 66 0.27 -11.42 10.06
C TYR A 66 1.71 -11.27 9.55
N ALA A 67 2.46 -10.28 10.05
CA ALA A 67 3.77 -9.94 9.51
C ALA A 67 4.81 -11.07 9.66
N ALA A 68 4.85 -11.72 10.83
CA ALA A 68 5.82 -12.78 11.10
C ALA A 68 5.62 -14.03 10.21
N PRO A 69 4.41 -14.62 10.07
CA PRO A 69 4.21 -15.79 9.22
C PRO A 69 4.22 -15.47 7.72
N ASN A 70 3.92 -14.23 7.33
CA ASN A 70 3.79 -13.82 5.92
C ASN A 70 4.95 -12.95 5.42
N TRP A 71 6.08 -12.93 6.12
CA TRP A 71 7.30 -12.26 5.65
C TRP A 71 7.83 -12.96 4.37
N PRO A 72 8.40 -12.22 3.37
CA PRO A 72 8.48 -10.77 3.28
C PRO A 72 7.22 -10.08 2.78
N LEU A 73 7.01 -8.83 3.21
CA LEU A 73 5.98 -7.95 2.66
C LEU A 73 6.28 -7.62 1.19
N ARG A 74 5.35 -7.93 0.29
CA ARG A 74 5.57 -7.86 -1.17
C ARG A 74 4.73 -6.79 -1.85
N LEU A 75 3.45 -6.70 -1.50
CA LEU A 75 2.48 -5.81 -2.15
C LEU A 75 1.81 -4.93 -1.12
N VAL A 76 1.53 -3.68 -1.50
CA VAL A 76 0.69 -2.76 -0.74
C VAL A 76 -0.14 -1.92 -1.71
N ALA A 77 -1.36 -1.58 -1.33
CA ALA A 77 -2.26 -0.72 -2.10
C ALA A 77 -3.17 0.07 -1.16
N GLU A 78 -3.45 1.33 -1.46
CA GLU A 78 -4.33 2.21 -0.67
C GLU A 78 -5.57 2.58 -1.51
N SER A 79 -6.72 2.69 -0.85
CA SER A 79 -7.97 3.11 -1.49
C SER A 79 -7.87 4.56 -1.98
N ALA A 80 -8.69 4.91 -2.99
CA ALA A 80 -8.68 6.26 -3.59
C ALA A 80 -8.88 7.38 -2.56
N ASP A 81 -9.72 7.12 -1.57
CA ASP A 81 -10.05 8.07 -0.51
C ASP A 81 -9.07 8.05 0.67
N GLY A 82 -8.02 7.23 0.63
CA GLY A 82 -7.03 7.10 1.70
C GLY A 82 -7.59 6.50 3.00
N ARG A 83 -8.74 5.81 2.94
CA ARG A 83 -9.42 5.24 4.12
C ARG A 83 -9.01 3.81 4.41
N ASP A 84 -8.59 3.04 3.40
CA ASP A 84 -8.22 1.64 3.56
C ASP A 84 -6.83 1.36 2.95
N LEU A 85 -6.11 0.44 3.58
CA LEU A 85 -4.85 -0.10 3.11
C LEU A 85 -4.99 -1.62 2.97
N ALA A 86 -4.49 -2.15 1.86
CA ALA A 86 -4.28 -3.57 1.66
C ALA A 86 -2.79 -3.86 1.63
N ALA A 87 -2.38 -4.94 2.26
CA ALA A 87 -1.01 -5.42 2.28
C ALA A 87 -0.97 -6.93 2.05
N ALA A 88 0.02 -7.41 1.30
CA ALA A 88 0.22 -8.82 1.07
C ALA A 88 1.69 -9.23 1.12
N GLY A 89 1.95 -10.33 1.80
CA GLY A 89 3.27 -10.88 2.03
C GLY A 89 3.63 -12.02 1.08
N SER A 90 4.41 -12.98 1.61
CA SER A 90 4.73 -14.24 0.93
C SER A 90 3.50 -15.14 0.75
N ARG A 91 2.53 -15.03 1.66
CA ARG A 91 1.23 -15.68 1.62
C ARG A 91 0.15 -14.72 2.14
N GLY A 92 -1.09 -15.01 1.80
CA GLY A 92 -2.23 -14.27 2.33
C GLY A 92 -2.28 -12.79 1.95
N LEU A 93 -3.19 -12.08 2.60
CA LEU A 93 -3.31 -10.62 2.58
C LEU A 93 -3.99 -10.13 3.86
N VAL A 94 -3.82 -8.86 4.19
CA VAL A 94 -4.46 -8.20 5.32
C VAL A 94 -4.93 -6.81 4.92
N LEU A 95 -6.06 -6.37 5.48
CA LEU A 95 -6.61 -5.02 5.26
C LEU A 95 -6.56 -4.21 6.56
N HIS A 96 -6.41 -2.90 6.41
CA HIS A 96 -6.46 -1.94 7.51
C HIS A 96 -7.40 -0.79 7.15
N ASP A 97 -8.33 -0.51 8.04
CA ASP A 97 -9.19 0.67 7.97
C ASP A 97 -8.55 1.80 8.79
N PHE A 98 -8.15 2.89 8.14
CA PHE A 98 -7.53 4.04 8.79
C PHE A 98 -8.49 4.86 9.64
N LYS A 99 -9.79 4.82 9.35
CA LYS A 99 -10.80 5.53 10.13
C LYS A 99 -11.05 4.83 11.46
N THR A 100 -11.14 3.50 11.45
CA THR A 100 -11.43 2.71 12.65
C THR A 100 -10.18 2.16 13.35
N GLY A 101 -9.03 2.16 12.69
CA GLY A 101 -7.79 1.55 13.16
C GLY A 101 -7.82 0.01 13.18
N LYS A 102 -8.83 -0.60 12.55
CA LYS A 102 -9.06 -2.04 12.61
C LYS A 102 -8.34 -2.76 11.48
N TRP A 103 -7.76 -3.90 11.83
CA TRP A 103 -7.22 -4.87 10.88
C TRP A 103 -8.25 -5.95 10.57
N ARG A 104 -8.34 -6.33 9.29
CA ARG A 104 -9.16 -7.44 8.80
C ARG A 104 -8.24 -8.50 8.20
N PHE A 105 -8.31 -9.71 8.76
CA PHE A 105 -7.51 -10.87 8.37
C PHE A 105 -8.33 -11.83 7.51
N PHE A 106 -7.69 -12.83 6.90
CA PHE A 106 -8.34 -13.81 6.04
C PHE A 106 -9.31 -14.75 6.79
N GLY A 107 -9.31 -14.73 8.12
CA GLY A 107 -10.21 -15.52 8.98
C GLY A 107 -9.71 -16.94 9.22
N ASP A 108 -9.41 -17.68 8.15
CA ASP A 108 -8.82 -19.03 8.22
C ASP A 108 -7.34 -19.02 7.80
N VAL A 109 -6.47 -19.31 8.77
CA VAL A 109 -5.01 -19.34 8.58
C VAL A 109 -4.59 -20.46 7.62
N SER A 110 -5.34 -21.56 7.54
CA SER A 110 -5.04 -22.66 6.62
C SER A 110 -5.23 -22.21 5.19
N HIS A 111 -6.39 -21.63 4.87
CA HIS A 111 -6.64 -21.07 3.54
C HIS A 111 -5.73 -19.89 3.21
N GLU A 112 -5.39 -19.03 4.18
CA GLU A 112 -4.44 -17.93 3.98
C GLU A 112 -3.09 -18.44 3.45
N ARG A 113 -2.67 -19.63 3.89
CA ARG A 113 -1.40 -20.24 3.49
C ARG A 113 -1.43 -20.88 2.11
N GLU A 114 -2.60 -21.07 1.52
CA GLU A 114 -2.76 -21.76 0.24
C GLU A 114 -2.63 -20.83 -0.96
N PHE A 115 -2.55 -19.51 -0.77
CA PHE A 115 -2.42 -18.58 -1.88
C PHE A 115 -1.38 -17.50 -1.65
N VAL A 116 -0.91 -16.96 -2.77
CA VAL A 116 -0.04 -15.79 -2.82
C VAL A 116 -0.69 -14.71 -3.67
N ALA A 117 -0.79 -13.50 -3.13
CA ALA A 117 -1.21 -12.35 -3.93
C ALA A 117 -0.07 -11.94 -4.87
N THR A 118 -0.44 -11.63 -6.11
CA THR A 118 0.46 -11.19 -7.19
C THR A 118 0.16 -9.77 -7.64
N ALA A 119 -1.07 -9.30 -7.44
CA ALA A 119 -1.46 -7.90 -7.62
C ALA A 119 -2.58 -7.52 -6.65
N LEU A 120 -2.63 -6.23 -6.29
CA LEU A 120 -3.69 -5.62 -5.50
C LEU A 120 -4.19 -4.36 -6.22
N ALA A 121 -5.51 -4.15 -6.24
CA ALA A 121 -6.12 -2.95 -6.77
C ALA A 121 -7.37 -2.57 -5.95
N TRP A 122 -7.61 -1.28 -5.76
CA TRP A 122 -8.83 -0.79 -5.13
C TRP A 122 -9.82 -0.32 -6.18
N LEU A 123 -11.06 -0.79 -6.07
CA LEU A 123 -12.21 -0.31 -6.84
C LEU A 123 -13.21 0.36 -5.91
N GLU A 124 -14.21 1.01 -6.51
CA GLU A 124 -15.37 1.50 -5.77
C GLU A 124 -16.10 0.32 -5.12
N GLY A 125 -16.03 0.23 -3.79
CA GLY A 125 -16.67 -0.83 -2.99
C GLY A 125 -15.71 -1.84 -2.35
N GLY A 126 -14.43 -1.88 -2.73
CA GLY A 126 -13.48 -2.78 -2.07
C GLY A 126 -12.17 -3.02 -2.81
N VAL A 127 -11.37 -3.95 -2.28
CA VAL A 127 -10.11 -4.39 -2.87
C VAL A 127 -10.31 -5.64 -3.73
N ILE A 128 -9.62 -5.69 -4.85
CA ILE A 128 -9.43 -6.89 -5.65
C ILE A 128 -7.98 -7.35 -5.47
N ALA A 129 -7.82 -8.66 -5.23
CA ALA A 129 -6.53 -9.32 -5.20
C ALA A 129 -6.46 -10.37 -6.30
N VAL A 130 -5.40 -10.33 -7.12
CA VAL A 130 -5.09 -11.41 -8.07
C VAL A 130 -4.16 -12.38 -7.36
N CYS A 131 -4.62 -13.61 -7.16
CA CYS A 131 -3.92 -14.62 -6.37
C CYS A 131 -3.60 -15.87 -7.20
N ALA A 132 -2.48 -16.51 -6.89
CA ALA A 132 -2.16 -17.86 -7.35
C ALA A 132 -2.24 -18.82 -6.17
N ARG A 133 -2.78 -20.02 -6.39
CA ARG A 133 -2.73 -21.11 -5.41
C ARG A 133 -1.32 -21.71 -5.40
N LEU A 134 -0.80 -21.98 -4.20
CA LEU A 134 0.51 -22.59 -3.97
C LEU A 134 0.43 -24.11 -3.96
#